data_AF-A0A933MU16-F1
#
_entry.id   AF-A0A933MU16-F1
#
_cell.length_a   1.000
_cell.length_b   1.000
_cell.length_c   1.000
_cell.angle_alpha   90.00
_cell.angle_beta   90.00
_cell.angle_gamma   90.00
#
_symmetry.space_group_name_H-M   'P 1'
#
loop_
_entity.id
_entity.type
_entity.pdbx_description
1 polymer ?
#
loop_
_entity_poly.entity_id
_entity_poly.type
_entity_poly.pdbx_seq_one_letter_code
_entity_poly.pdbx_strand_id
1 'polypeptide(L)'
;MKLASDTPFRRTFGIWTRKALERYAEAERTRNRLGPDLLTGCPEFESLLEACAADRRERETLETALANPYFPISVVSRTHFRNERPELKQHPEHWDRVLKQRLVLFCSAFLRIWADLHLFDRDRVTSIPLDGNPRHTLPDAQWCRFCGNCCQLGGTIPDPPEPICYPGYWYSYIAGDSPVVQEFCPFLFQFFGQERFFCAIHNVKPLTCLKFGEADCRRRRAERDRPSRGGEPVSGNAEPRLGPTAEDAKPGLGVPRERIRGRA
;
A
#
# COMPACT_ATOMS: atom_id res chain seq x y z
N MET A 1 6.58 -29.19 25.33
CA MET A 1 7.08 -27.89 24.83
C MET A 1 7.52 -28.10 23.39
N LYS A 2 6.78 -27.58 22.40
CA LYS A 2 7.26 -27.55 21.01
C LYS A 2 8.43 -26.55 20.95
N LEU A 3 9.59 -26.98 20.45
CA LEU A 3 10.64 -26.03 20.07
C LEU A 3 10.02 -25.05 19.09
N ALA A 4 9.92 -23.78 19.48
CA ALA A 4 9.63 -22.72 18.55
C ALA A 4 10.68 -22.83 17.44
N SER A 5 10.22 -23.05 16.22
CA SER A 5 11.08 -23.07 15.03
C SER A 5 11.95 -21.82 15.04
N ASP A 6 13.27 -21.99 15.16
CA ASP A 6 14.30 -20.93 15.05
C ASP A 6 14.35 -20.28 13.66
N THR A 7 13.32 -20.46 12.84
CA THR A 7 13.24 -19.87 11.53
C THR A 7 12.89 -18.39 11.69
N PRO A 8 13.77 -17.45 11.24
CA PRO A 8 13.49 -16.03 11.32
C PRO A 8 12.14 -15.72 10.64
N PHE A 9 11.33 -14.87 11.27
CA PHE A 9 9.98 -14.52 10.80
C PHE A 9 9.98 -14.11 9.33
N ARG A 10 11.01 -13.36 8.95
CA ARG A 10 11.25 -12.94 7.57
C ARG A 10 11.31 -14.10 6.57
N ARG A 11 11.96 -15.20 6.93
CA ARG A 11 12.05 -16.41 6.10
C ARG A 11 10.69 -17.08 6.00
N THR A 12 9.96 -17.18 7.11
CA THR A 12 8.60 -17.73 7.15
C THR A 12 7.65 -16.92 6.26
N PHE A 13 7.67 -15.58 6.36
CA PHE A 13 6.87 -14.69 5.51
C PHE A 13 7.22 -14.83 4.02
N GLY A 14 8.52 -14.93 3.68
CA GLY A 14 8.96 -15.12 2.31
C GLY A 14 8.56 -16.47 1.70
N ILE A 15 8.59 -17.54 2.49
CA ILE A 15 8.11 -18.86 2.08
C ILE A 15 6.60 -18.82 1.84
N TRP A 16 5.84 -18.31 2.82
CA TRP A 16 4.38 -18.18 2.69
C TRP A 16 3.99 -17.34 1.49
N THR A 17 4.62 -16.17 1.30
CA THR A 17 4.32 -15.28 0.17
C THR A 17 4.49 -15.99 -1.17
N ARG A 18 5.62 -16.69 -1.37
CA ARG A 18 5.86 -17.45 -2.60
C ARG A 18 4.77 -18.50 -2.84
N LYS A 19 4.43 -19.25 -1.79
CA LYS A 19 3.42 -20.30 -1.83
C LYS A 19 2.01 -19.76 -2.10
N ALA A 20 1.67 -18.61 -1.52
CA ALA A 20 0.41 -17.92 -1.79
C ALA A 20 0.31 -17.49 -3.27
N LEU A 21 1.38 -16.89 -3.82
CA LEU A 21 1.45 -16.48 -5.21
C LEU A 21 1.38 -17.68 -6.19
N GLU A 22 2.05 -18.79 -5.86
CA GLU A 22 1.96 -20.05 -6.62
C GLU A 22 0.52 -20.57 -6.69
N ARG A 23 -0.20 -20.56 -5.56
CA ARG A 23 -1.61 -21.01 -5.49
C ARG A 23 -2.55 -20.10 -6.27
N TYR A 24 -2.37 -18.79 -6.21
CA TYR A 24 -3.13 -17.87 -7.05
C TYR A 24 -2.90 -18.14 -8.55
N ALA A 25 -1.66 -18.35 -8.96
CA ALA A 25 -1.33 -18.67 -10.35
C ALA A 25 -1.90 -20.04 -10.81
N GLU A 26 -1.99 -21.02 -9.91
CA GLU A 26 -2.64 -22.30 -10.18
C GLU A 26 -4.16 -22.17 -10.31
N ALA A 27 -4.80 -21.45 -9.41
CA ALA A 27 -6.24 -21.21 -9.45
C ALA A 27 -6.67 -20.45 -10.72
N GLU A 28 -5.87 -19.49 -11.17
CA GLU A 28 -6.09 -18.79 -12.44
C GLU A 28 -6.04 -19.77 -13.63
N ARG A 29 -5.02 -20.64 -13.67
CA ARG A 29 -4.88 -21.65 -14.75
C ARG A 29 -6.04 -22.65 -14.77
N THR A 30 -6.50 -23.08 -13.60
CA THR A 30 -7.57 -24.07 -13.45
C THR A 30 -8.97 -23.46 -13.56
N ARG A 31 -9.10 -22.12 -13.60
CA ARG A 31 -10.37 -21.37 -13.63
C ARG A 31 -11.32 -21.68 -12.47
N ASN A 32 -10.78 -22.22 -11.38
CA ASN A 32 -11.53 -22.52 -10.17
C ASN A 32 -11.95 -21.20 -9.48
N ARG A 33 -13.08 -21.23 -8.78
CA ARG A 33 -13.46 -20.12 -7.92
C ARG A 33 -12.42 -19.99 -6.80
N LEU A 34 -11.90 -18.79 -6.63
CA LEU A 34 -11.02 -18.46 -5.53
C LEU A 34 -11.87 -18.21 -4.29
N GLY A 35 -11.89 -19.21 -3.40
CA GLY A 35 -12.51 -19.08 -2.08
C GLY A 35 -11.57 -18.41 -1.08
N PRO A 36 -12.11 -17.87 0.03
CA PRO A 36 -11.32 -17.37 1.15
C PRO A 36 -10.36 -18.43 1.72
N ASP A 37 -10.66 -19.71 1.50
CA ASP A 37 -9.89 -20.83 2.02
C ASP A 37 -8.61 -21.15 1.23
N LEU A 38 -8.36 -20.47 0.11
CA LEU A 38 -7.20 -20.75 -0.74
C LEU A 38 -5.88 -20.70 0.04
N LEU A 39 -5.79 -19.79 1.01
CA LEU A 39 -4.57 -19.54 1.77
C LEU A 39 -4.64 -20.07 3.21
N THR A 40 -5.83 -20.19 3.80
CA THR A 40 -6.01 -20.57 5.21
C THR A 40 -5.69 -22.04 5.49
N GLY A 41 -5.87 -22.94 4.51
CA GLY A 41 -5.59 -24.37 4.67
C GLY A 41 -4.11 -24.79 4.54
N CYS A 42 -3.18 -23.83 4.46
CA CYS A 42 -1.79 -24.12 4.10
C CYS A 42 -0.89 -24.18 5.35
N PRO A 43 -0.02 -25.21 5.51
CA PRO A 43 0.91 -25.29 6.65
C PRO A 43 1.83 -24.08 6.76
N GLU A 44 2.20 -23.46 5.64
CA GLU A 44 3.04 -22.25 5.65
C GLU A 44 2.30 -21.04 6.21
N PHE A 45 0.98 -21.00 6.06
CA PHE A 45 0.16 -19.93 6.60
C PHE A 45 0.02 -20.05 8.11
N GLU A 46 -0.27 -21.24 8.60
CA GLU A 46 -0.26 -21.54 10.04
C GLU A 46 1.09 -21.23 10.68
N SER A 47 2.18 -21.65 10.02
CA SER A 47 3.54 -21.35 10.48
C SER A 47 3.80 -19.84 10.56
N LEU A 48 3.26 -19.05 9.62
CA LEU A 48 3.36 -17.59 9.63
C LEU A 48 2.56 -16.99 10.80
N LEU A 49 1.33 -17.45 11.03
CA LEU A 49 0.49 -16.97 12.13
C LEU A 49 1.13 -17.28 13.48
N GLU A 50 1.65 -18.50 13.68
CA GLU A 50 2.40 -18.90 14.89
C GLU A 50 3.67 -18.06 15.09
N ALA A 51 4.38 -17.72 14.00
CA ALA A 51 5.59 -16.91 14.09
C ALA A 51 5.30 -15.43 14.37
N CYS A 52 4.12 -14.92 14.05
CA CYS A 52 3.82 -13.50 14.04
C CYS A 52 2.96 -13.04 15.23
N ALA A 53 1.89 -13.76 15.55
CA ALA A 53 0.87 -13.30 16.47
C ALA A 53 1.27 -13.53 17.94
N ALA A 54 1.37 -12.45 18.71
CA ALA A 54 1.60 -12.54 20.16
C ALA A 54 0.31 -12.85 20.93
N ASP A 55 -0.85 -12.47 20.38
CA ASP A 55 -2.16 -12.70 20.97
C ASP A 55 -3.23 -13.13 19.94
N ARG A 56 -4.42 -13.47 20.44
CA ARG A 56 -5.56 -13.91 19.64
C ARG A 56 -6.04 -12.86 18.65
N ARG A 57 -6.04 -11.59 19.03
CA ARG A 57 -6.57 -10.50 18.19
C ARG A 57 -5.63 -10.20 17.03
N GLU A 58 -4.32 -10.18 17.27
CA GLU A 58 -3.32 -10.07 16.21
C GLU A 58 -3.43 -11.24 15.23
N ARG A 59 -3.62 -12.46 15.74
CA ARG A 59 -3.84 -13.64 14.92
C ARG A 59 -5.07 -13.49 14.02
N GLU A 60 -6.22 -13.14 14.58
CA GLU A 60 -7.47 -12.93 13.83
C GLU A 60 -7.31 -11.84 12.76
N THR A 61 -6.58 -10.76 13.09
CA THR A 61 -6.29 -9.66 12.15
C THR A 61 -5.43 -10.14 10.98
N LEU A 62 -4.34 -10.85 11.27
CA LEU A 62 -3.44 -11.40 10.24
C LEU A 62 -4.17 -12.42 9.38
N GLU A 63 -4.90 -13.35 10.00
CA GLU A 63 -5.64 -14.40 9.31
C GLU A 63 -6.65 -13.79 8.33
N THR A 64 -7.48 -12.85 8.80
CA THR A 64 -8.51 -12.21 7.98
C THR A 64 -7.91 -11.37 6.84
N ALA A 65 -6.87 -10.60 7.13
CA ALA A 65 -6.26 -9.72 6.13
C ALA A 65 -5.51 -10.52 5.05
N LEU A 66 -4.68 -11.49 5.46
CA LEU A 66 -3.84 -12.24 4.55
C LEU A 66 -4.62 -13.28 3.73
N ALA A 67 -5.78 -13.74 4.22
CA ALA A 67 -6.71 -14.56 3.47
C ALA A 67 -7.53 -13.76 2.44
N ASN A 68 -7.57 -12.43 2.56
CA ASN A 68 -8.32 -11.60 1.62
C ASN A 68 -7.62 -11.60 0.24
N PRO A 69 -8.33 -11.96 -0.86
CA PRO A 69 -7.73 -12.05 -2.19
C PRO A 69 -7.23 -10.73 -2.76
N TYR A 70 -7.65 -9.61 -2.17
CA TYR A 70 -7.27 -8.27 -2.58
C TYR A 70 -6.09 -7.70 -1.79
N PHE A 71 -5.59 -8.43 -0.78
CA PHE A 71 -4.46 -8.01 0.02
C PHE A 71 -3.19 -7.87 -0.82
N PRO A 72 -2.45 -6.75 -0.71
CA PRO A 72 -1.30 -6.44 -1.58
C PRO A 72 -0.02 -7.18 -1.17
N ILE A 73 -0.10 -8.49 -1.04
CA ILE A 73 0.98 -9.37 -0.55
C ILE A 73 2.31 -9.15 -1.26
N SER A 74 2.28 -9.00 -2.59
CA SER A 74 3.50 -8.84 -3.37
C SER A 74 4.12 -7.45 -3.20
N VAL A 75 3.33 -6.42 -2.87
CA VAL A 75 3.84 -5.08 -2.55
C VAL A 75 4.48 -5.11 -1.18
N VAL A 76 3.78 -5.63 -0.17
CA VAL A 76 4.31 -5.79 1.20
C VAL A 76 5.65 -6.52 1.18
N SER A 77 5.75 -7.62 0.43
CA SER A 77 6.99 -8.39 0.31
C SER A 77 8.13 -7.60 -0.36
N ARG A 78 7.83 -6.76 -1.35
CA ARG A 78 8.84 -5.99 -2.12
C ARG A 78 9.26 -4.69 -1.43
N THR A 79 8.41 -4.14 -0.58
CA THR A 79 8.70 -2.91 0.17
C THR A 79 9.32 -3.28 1.51
N HIS A 80 8.54 -3.81 2.46
CA HIS A 80 8.95 -4.00 3.85
C HIS A 80 9.94 -5.14 4.06
N PHE A 81 9.93 -6.16 3.19
CA PHE A 81 10.74 -7.38 3.38
C PHE A 81 11.93 -7.50 2.42
N ARG A 82 12.30 -6.44 1.69
CA ARG A 82 13.41 -6.44 0.72
C ARG A 82 14.78 -6.60 1.38
N ASN A 83 15.61 -7.54 0.91
CA ASN A 83 16.94 -7.91 1.47
C ASN A 83 17.96 -6.77 1.55
N GLU A 84 17.76 -5.71 0.79
CA GLU A 84 18.77 -4.67 0.56
C GLU A 84 18.63 -3.48 1.52
N ARG A 85 17.64 -3.50 2.43
CA ARG A 85 17.42 -2.39 3.36
C ARG A 85 18.60 -2.23 4.33
N PRO A 86 19.22 -1.04 4.44
CA PRO A 86 20.33 -0.79 5.36
C PRO A 86 20.01 -1.18 6.82
N GLU A 87 18.74 -1.01 7.22
CA GLU A 87 18.22 -1.33 8.55
C GLU A 87 18.23 -2.83 8.85
N LEU A 88 18.24 -3.69 7.81
CA LEU A 88 18.37 -5.15 7.95
C LEU A 88 19.78 -5.60 8.33
N LYS A 89 20.76 -4.70 8.33
CA LYS A 89 22.12 -5.00 8.81
C LYS A 89 22.21 -4.95 10.35
N GLN A 90 21.13 -4.56 11.03
CA GLN A 90 21.01 -4.58 12.49
C GLN A 90 20.72 -6.00 13.03
N HIS A 91 20.70 -6.17 14.36
CA HIS A 91 20.49 -7.47 15.00
C HIS A 91 19.18 -8.15 14.52
N PRO A 92 19.21 -9.40 14.01
CA PRO A 92 18.07 -10.05 13.36
C PRO A 92 16.79 -10.08 14.19
N GLU A 93 16.90 -10.32 15.50
CA GLU A 93 15.76 -10.42 16.41
C GLU A 93 14.99 -9.09 16.58
N HIS A 94 15.73 -7.97 16.64
CA HIS A 94 15.12 -6.65 16.76
C HIS A 94 14.28 -6.35 15.52
N TRP A 95 14.84 -6.65 14.35
CA TRP A 95 14.16 -6.35 13.10
C TRP A 95 12.98 -7.28 12.82
N ASP A 96 13.07 -8.56 13.19
CA ASP A 96 11.93 -9.47 13.11
C ASP A 96 10.76 -8.95 13.95
N ARG A 97 11.00 -8.43 15.17
CA ARG A 97 9.96 -7.79 15.97
C ARG A 97 9.34 -6.58 15.27
N VAL A 98 10.16 -5.71 14.69
CA VAL A 98 9.68 -4.53 13.94
C VAL A 98 8.84 -4.95 12.72
N LEU A 99 9.28 -5.95 11.97
CA LEU A 99 8.55 -6.44 10.79
C LEU A 99 7.22 -7.09 11.17
N LYS A 100 7.15 -7.85 12.27
CA LYS A 100 5.89 -8.41 12.78
C LYS A 100 4.90 -7.30 13.11
N GLN A 101 5.33 -6.31 13.90
CA GLN A 101 4.50 -5.17 14.27
C GLN A 101 4.01 -4.40 13.04
N ARG A 102 4.89 -4.14 12.08
CA ARG A 102 4.52 -3.48 10.81
C ARG A 102 3.49 -4.29 10.02
N LEU A 103 3.65 -5.61 9.94
CA LEU A 103 2.70 -6.47 9.25
C LEU A 103 1.32 -6.42 9.90
N VAL A 104 1.25 -6.52 11.24
CA VAL A 104 -0.01 -6.44 12.00
C VAL A 104 -0.69 -5.07 11.78
N LEU A 105 0.07 -3.99 11.87
CA LEU A 105 -0.46 -2.64 11.65
C LEU A 105 -0.96 -2.45 10.22
N PHE A 106 -0.22 -2.97 9.23
CA PHE A 106 -0.63 -2.92 7.83
C PHE A 106 -1.91 -3.74 7.58
N CYS A 107 -2.00 -4.96 8.13
CA CYS A 107 -3.20 -5.79 8.07
C CYS A 107 -4.40 -5.10 8.73
N SER A 108 -4.17 -4.44 9.87
CA SER A 108 -5.21 -3.66 10.56
C SER A 108 -5.71 -2.49 9.71
N ALA A 109 -4.81 -1.74 9.08
CA ALA A 109 -5.16 -0.63 8.19
C ALA A 109 -5.92 -1.13 6.95
N PHE A 110 -5.45 -2.21 6.32
CA PHE A 110 -6.12 -2.85 5.20
C PHE A 110 -7.55 -3.25 5.55
N LEU A 111 -7.76 -3.95 6.68
CA LEU A 111 -9.09 -4.40 7.11
C LEU A 111 -10.03 -3.24 7.46
N ARG A 112 -9.50 -2.16 8.05
CA ARG A 112 -10.29 -0.94 8.28
C ARG A 112 -10.76 -0.31 6.97
N ILE A 113 -9.83 -0.09 6.04
CA ILE A 113 -10.16 0.46 4.71
C ILE A 113 -11.16 -0.44 4.00
N TRP A 114 -10.93 -1.76 4.01
CA TRP A 114 -11.81 -2.75 3.42
C TRP A 114 -13.21 -2.69 4.01
N ALA A 115 -13.32 -2.62 5.34
CA ALA A 115 -14.59 -2.46 6.02
C ALA A 115 -15.28 -1.18 5.57
N ASP A 116 -14.60 -0.04 5.50
CA ASP A 116 -15.17 1.26 5.15
C ASP A 116 -15.62 1.40 3.70
N LEU A 117 -15.21 0.53 2.77
CA LEU A 117 -15.58 0.66 1.36
C LEU A 117 -17.10 0.68 1.13
N HIS A 118 -17.89 0.07 2.02
CA HIS A 118 -19.35 0.12 1.94
C HIS A 118 -19.94 1.53 2.16
N LEU A 119 -19.23 2.42 2.87
CA LEU A 119 -19.68 3.79 3.13
C LEU A 119 -19.77 4.62 1.84
N PHE A 120 -19.09 4.18 0.78
CA PHE A 120 -19.00 4.87 -0.50
C PHE A 120 -19.67 4.12 -1.64
N ASP A 121 -20.54 3.15 -1.31
CA ASP A 121 -21.06 2.15 -2.24
C ASP A 121 -19.92 1.33 -2.85
N ARG A 122 -19.74 0.11 -2.33
CA ARG A 122 -18.58 -0.74 -2.60
C ARG A 122 -18.36 -1.02 -4.08
N ASP A 123 -19.44 -1.10 -4.87
CA ASP A 123 -19.36 -1.37 -6.31
C ASP A 123 -19.04 -0.10 -7.12
N ARG A 124 -19.14 1.07 -6.50
CA ARG A 124 -18.89 2.38 -7.12
C ARG A 124 -17.63 3.06 -6.61
N VAL A 125 -17.13 2.72 -5.44
CA VAL A 125 -15.93 3.35 -4.84
C VAL A 125 -14.65 2.99 -5.57
N THR A 126 -14.58 1.75 -6.06
CA THR A 126 -13.52 1.20 -6.89
C THR A 126 -14.03 1.05 -8.33
N SER A 127 -13.14 0.88 -9.29
CA SER A 127 -13.51 0.60 -10.68
C SER A 127 -13.71 -0.89 -10.98
N ILE A 128 -13.48 -1.75 -10.00
CA ILE A 128 -13.56 -3.20 -10.17
C ILE A 128 -14.48 -3.79 -9.09
N PRO A 129 -15.34 -4.76 -9.42
CA PRO A 129 -16.14 -5.42 -8.39
C PRO A 129 -15.24 -6.20 -7.42
N LEU A 130 -15.55 -6.09 -6.12
CA LEU A 130 -14.82 -6.76 -5.04
C LEU A 130 -15.55 -8.03 -4.55
N ASP A 131 -16.07 -8.80 -5.49
CA ASP A 131 -16.93 -9.97 -5.26
C ASP A 131 -16.15 -11.30 -5.15
N GLY A 132 -14.82 -11.28 -5.18
CA GLY A 132 -14.00 -12.48 -5.15
C GLY A 132 -13.94 -13.23 -6.49
N ASN A 133 -14.44 -12.66 -7.58
CA ASN A 133 -14.38 -13.28 -8.90
C ASN A 133 -13.07 -12.95 -9.65
N PRO A 134 -12.16 -13.92 -9.86
CA PRO A 134 -10.91 -13.68 -10.59
C PRO A 134 -11.10 -13.44 -12.09
N ARG A 135 -12.33 -13.61 -12.61
CA ARG A 135 -12.62 -13.47 -14.04
C ARG A 135 -12.94 -12.03 -14.44
N HIS A 136 -13.02 -11.09 -13.49
CA HIS A 136 -13.20 -9.69 -13.84
C HIS A 136 -12.07 -9.22 -14.74
N THR A 137 -12.43 -8.70 -15.90
CA THR A 137 -11.46 -8.09 -16.81
C THR A 137 -11.05 -6.75 -16.21
N LEU A 138 -9.77 -6.61 -15.90
CA LEU A 138 -9.21 -5.35 -15.46
C LEU A 138 -9.06 -4.43 -16.69
N PRO A 139 -9.53 -3.18 -16.66
CA PRO A 139 -9.40 -2.31 -17.82
C PRO A 139 -7.93 -1.98 -18.14
N ASP A 140 -7.37 -2.55 -19.20
CA ASP A 140 -5.95 -2.41 -19.56
C ASP A 140 -5.47 -0.95 -19.73
N ALA A 141 -6.41 -0.04 -20.04
CA ALA A 141 -6.13 1.37 -20.32
C ALA A 141 -6.20 2.27 -19.07
N GLN A 142 -6.99 1.90 -18.06
CA GLN A 142 -7.21 2.69 -16.83
C GLN A 142 -6.31 2.22 -15.67
N TRP A 143 -5.77 1.01 -15.79
CA TRP A 143 -5.05 0.29 -14.74
C TRP A 143 -3.70 -0.11 -15.28
N CYS A 144 -2.69 0.74 -15.12
CA CYS A 144 -1.36 0.24 -15.40
C CYS A 144 -0.98 -0.77 -14.30
N ARG A 145 -0.09 -1.70 -14.64
CA ARG A 145 0.74 -2.45 -13.68
C ARG A 145 1.45 -1.52 -12.65
N PHE A 146 1.38 -0.20 -12.83
CA PHE A 146 1.97 0.87 -12.03
C PHE A 146 0.95 1.78 -11.33
N CYS A 147 -0.31 1.37 -11.14
CA CYS A 147 -1.12 1.94 -10.07
C CYS A 147 -0.36 1.87 -8.72
N GLY A 148 0.63 0.96 -8.61
CA GLY A 148 1.61 0.92 -7.53
C GLY A 148 2.73 1.96 -7.54
N ASN A 149 3.03 2.69 -8.63
CA ASN A 149 4.13 3.68 -8.64
C ASN A 149 3.70 5.08 -8.16
N CYS A 150 2.50 5.55 -8.52
CA CYS A 150 1.94 6.74 -7.85
C CYS A 150 1.65 6.45 -6.36
N CYS A 151 1.35 5.19 -6.05
CA CYS A 151 1.15 4.69 -4.71
C CYS A 151 2.45 4.29 -3.99
N GLN A 152 3.64 4.47 -4.56
CA GLN A 152 4.91 4.39 -3.80
C GLN A 152 5.24 5.70 -3.08
N LEU A 153 4.35 6.70 -3.18
CA LEU A 153 4.41 7.88 -2.36
C LEU A 153 3.94 7.53 -0.95
N GLY A 154 4.75 7.91 0.04
CA GLY A 154 4.40 7.70 1.45
C GLY A 154 3.19 8.52 1.92
N GLY A 155 2.70 9.47 1.11
CA GLY A 155 1.52 10.27 1.39
C GLY A 155 1.24 11.33 0.31
N THR A 156 0.11 12.02 0.43
CA THR A 156 -0.34 13.12 -0.43
C THR A 156 -1.36 14.00 0.28
N ILE A 157 -1.84 15.08 -0.36
CA ILE A 157 -2.86 15.95 0.22
C ILE A 157 -4.20 15.18 0.29
N PRO A 158 -4.85 15.10 1.46
CA PRO A 158 -6.13 14.43 1.61
C PRO A 158 -7.28 15.34 1.21
N ASP A 159 -7.38 15.66 -0.09
CA ASP A 159 -8.38 16.53 -0.70
C ASP A 159 -9.51 15.73 -1.38
N PRO A 160 -10.54 15.25 -0.64
CA PRO A 160 -11.63 14.50 -1.26
C PRO A 160 -12.38 15.32 -2.34
N PRO A 161 -12.84 14.68 -3.42
CA PRO A 161 -13.74 15.33 -4.38
C PRO A 161 -15.10 15.60 -3.72
N GLU A 162 -15.76 16.70 -4.04
CA GLU A 162 -17.14 16.92 -3.57
C GLU A 162 -18.11 15.88 -4.18
N PRO A 163 -19.11 15.36 -3.42
CA PRO A 163 -19.44 15.66 -2.02
C PRO A 163 -18.82 14.68 -1.00
N ILE A 164 -17.73 13.99 -1.36
CA ILE A 164 -17.14 12.93 -0.55
C ILE A 164 -16.54 13.49 0.75
N CYS A 165 -16.81 12.81 1.86
CA CYS A 165 -16.12 13.01 3.13
C CYS A 165 -15.50 11.68 3.56
N TYR A 166 -14.19 11.64 3.79
CA TYR A 166 -13.54 10.43 4.27
C TYR A 166 -13.74 10.25 5.79
N PRO A 167 -13.64 9.02 6.31
CA PRO A 167 -13.41 8.81 7.74
C PRO A 167 -12.18 9.58 8.23
N GLY A 168 -12.21 10.11 9.45
CA GLY A 168 -11.14 10.98 9.97
C GLY A 168 -9.73 10.37 9.87
N TYR A 169 -9.57 9.07 10.13
CA TYR A 169 -8.27 8.39 10.02
C TYR A 169 -7.81 8.14 8.57
N TRP A 170 -8.71 8.16 7.58
CA TRP A 170 -8.29 8.12 6.18
C TRP A 170 -7.49 9.35 5.81
N TYR A 171 -7.78 10.53 6.39
CA TYR A 171 -6.96 11.72 6.16
C TYR A 171 -5.50 11.48 6.57
N SER A 172 -5.26 10.85 7.72
CA SER A 172 -3.90 10.48 8.16
C SER A 172 -3.25 9.43 7.24
N TYR A 173 -4.01 8.41 6.81
CA TYR A 173 -3.50 7.41 5.86
C TYR A 173 -3.14 8.02 4.50
N ILE A 174 -3.96 8.95 4.01
CA ILE A 174 -3.70 9.62 2.74
C ILE A 174 -2.51 10.59 2.88
N ALA A 175 -2.43 11.33 3.99
CA ALA A 175 -1.34 12.24 4.30
C ALA A 175 0.02 11.55 4.48
N GLY A 176 0.01 10.25 4.83
CA GLY A 176 1.23 9.52 5.20
C GLY A 176 1.60 9.65 6.67
N ASP A 177 0.77 10.32 7.47
CA ASP A 177 0.93 10.50 8.92
C ASP A 177 0.39 9.30 9.72
N SER A 178 0.34 8.13 9.08
CA SER A 178 -0.14 6.89 9.67
C SER A 178 0.86 6.34 10.71
N PRO A 179 0.39 5.63 11.75
CA PRO A 179 1.29 4.85 12.62
C PRO A 179 2.01 3.72 11.87
N VAL A 180 1.59 3.40 10.65
CA VAL A 180 2.30 2.49 9.74
C VAL A 180 3.35 3.30 8.98
N VAL A 181 4.61 2.84 9.00
CA VAL A 181 5.63 3.38 8.09
C VAL A 181 5.14 3.16 6.66
N GLN A 182 4.70 4.23 6.02
CA GLN A 182 3.97 4.16 4.76
C GLN A 182 4.96 4.14 3.60
N GLU A 183 5.44 2.94 3.26
CA GLU A 183 6.31 2.70 2.10
C GLU A 183 5.51 2.67 0.78
N PHE A 184 4.19 2.52 0.90
CA PHE A 184 3.24 2.59 -0.18
C PHE A 184 1.85 2.97 0.36
N CYS A 185 1.00 3.50 -0.51
CA CYS A 185 -0.37 3.90 -0.20
C CYS A 185 -1.19 2.72 0.32
N PRO A 186 -1.84 2.82 1.49
CA PRO A 186 -2.60 1.72 2.09
C PRO A 186 -3.89 1.39 1.32
N PHE A 187 -4.31 2.25 0.39
CA PHE A 187 -5.43 2.02 -0.52
C PHE A 187 -5.03 1.22 -1.77
N LEU A 188 -3.76 0.81 -1.90
CA LEU A 188 -3.29 -0.03 -2.99
C LEU A 188 -3.64 -1.50 -2.73
N PHE A 189 -4.58 -2.04 -3.49
CA PHE A 189 -4.97 -3.44 -3.46
C PHE A 189 -4.33 -4.21 -4.62
N GLN A 190 -4.29 -5.53 -4.51
CA GLN A 190 -3.73 -6.43 -5.51
C GLN A 190 -4.80 -7.38 -6.02
N PHE A 191 -4.84 -7.66 -7.31
CA PHE A 191 -5.83 -8.58 -7.87
C PHE A 191 -5.36 -10.04 -7.76
N PHE A 192 -5.86 -10.81 -6.80
CA PHE A 192 -5.63 -12.26 -6.63
C PHE A 192 -4.17 -12.69 -6.79
N GLY A 193 -3.25 -12.07 -6.06
CA GLY A 193 -1.83 -12.41 -6.13
C GLY A 193 -1.14 -12.07 -7.46
N GLN A 194 -1.84 -11.53 -8.46
CA GLN A 194 -1.22 -11.11 -9.72
C GLN A 194 -0.44 -9.81 -9.54
N GLU A 195 0.52 -9.53 -10.41
CA GLU A 195 1.17 -8.22 -10.50
C GLU A 195 0.26 -7.18 -11.18
N ARG A 196 -0.96 -7.07 -10.68
CA ARG A 196 -1.99 -6.14 -11.10
C ARG A 196 -2.54 -5.47 -9.86
N PHE A 197 -2.36 -4.16 -9.78
CA PHE A 197 -2.69 -3.38 -8.59
C PHE A 197 -3.74 -2.34 -8.93
N PHE A 198 -4.57 -2.01 -7.95
CA PHE A 198 -5.63 -1.04 -8.09
C PHE A 198 -5.84 -0.22 -6.82
N CYS A 199 -6.27 1.03 -6.95
CA CYS A 199 -6.69 1.88 -5.85
C CYS A 199 -8.11 1.46 -5.42
N ALA A 200 -8.26 1.04 -4.17
CA ALA A 200 -9.54 0.63 -3.60
C ALA A 200 -10.58 1.77 -3.55
N ILE A 201 -10.13 3.01 -3.68
CA ILE A 201 -10.97 4.21 -3.63
C ILE A 201 -10.93 5.01 -4.93
N HIS A 202 -10.64 4.38 -6.06
CA HIS A 202 -10.34 5.07 -7.31
C HIS A 202 -11.32 6.16 -7.72
N ASN A 203 -12.62 5.91 -7.59
CA ASN A 203 -13.66 6.84 -8.03
C ASN A 203 -13.90 7.99 -7.04
N VAL A 204 -13.41 7.84 -5.80
CA VAL A 204 -13.49 8.85 -4.75
C VAL A 204 -12.11 9.28 -4.27
N LYS A 205 -11.05 9.02 -5.05
CA LYS A 205 -9.67 9.28 -4.63
C LYS A 205 -9.41 10.78 -4.50
N PRO A 206 -8.40 11.20 -3.70
CA PRO A 206 -8.07 12.61 -3.54
C PRO A 206 -7.86 13.31 -4.89
N LEU A 207 -8.27 14.57 -5.00
CA LEU A 207 -8.11 15.39 -6.20
C LEU A 207 -6.63 15.46 -6.61
N THR A 208 -5.71 15.51 -5.65
CA THR A 208 -4.27 15.47 -5.90
C THR A 208 -3.83 14.14 -6.56
N CYS A 209 -4.54 13.04 -6.30
CA CYS A 209 -4.32 11.76 -6.97
C CYS A 209 -4.89 11.69 -8.40
N LEU A 210 -5.73 12.65 -8.83
CA LEU A 210 -6.23 12.72 -10.21
C LEU A 210 -5.12 13.02 -11.23
N LYS A 211 -4.06 13.72 -10.81
CA LYS A 211 -2.87 13.94 -11.65
C LYS A 211 -2.23 12.61 -12.12
N PHE A 212 -2.43 11.55 -11.34
CA PHE A 212 -2.05 10.17 -11.66
C PHE A 212 -3.23 9.37 -12.23
N GLY A 213 -4.04 10.00 -13.07
CA GLY A 213 -5.17 9.39 -13.77
C GLY A 213 -4.75 8.60 -15.01
N GLU A 214 -5.75 8.12 -15.74
CA GLU A 214 -5.60 7.27 -16.92
C GLU A 214 -4.58 7.79 -17.95
N ALA A 215 -4.57 9.10 -18.23
CA ALA A 215 -3.64 9.70 -19.18
C ALA A 215 -2.17 9.58 -18.76
N ASP A 216 -1.85 9.76 -17.47
CA ASP A 216 -0.49 9.57 -16.93
C ASP A 216 -0.10 8.08 -16.99
N CYS A 217 -1.04 7.19 -16.66
CA CYS A 217 -0.84 5.75 -16.76
C CYS A 217 -0.52 5.30 -18.19
N ARG A 218 -1.28 5.77 -19.19
CA ARG A 218 -1.05 5.46 -20.61
C ARG A 218 0.30 5.98 -21.09
N ARG A 219 0.67 7.21 -20.74
CA ARG A 219 1.97 7.82 -21.08
C ARG A 219 3.14 6.99 -20.55
N ARG A 220 3.15 6.70 -19.24
CA ARG A 220 4.23 5.91 -18.60
C ARG A 220 4.34 4.49 -19.17
N ARG A 221 3.22 3.88 -19.57
CA ARG A 221 3.21 2.57 -20.24
C ARG A 221 3.92 2.64 -21.60
N ALA A 222 3.58 3.63 -22.42
CA ALA A 222 4.21 3.85 -23.72
C ALA A 222 5.72 4.13 -23.63
N GLU A 223 6.16 4.86 -22.60
CA GLU A 223 7.59 5.12 -22.34
C GLU A 223 8.38 3.83 -22.04
N ARG A 224 7.80 2.89 -21.29
CA ARG A 224 8.44 1.61 -20.93
C ARG A 224 8.44 0.61 -22.09
N ASP A 225 7.34 0.55 -22.85
CA ASP A 225 7.22 -0.36 -23.99
C ASP A 225 8.00 0.17 -25.22
N ARG A 226 8.59 1.38 -25.12
CA ARG A 226 9.52 1.93 -26.11
C ARG A 226 10.79 1.06 -26.11
N PRO A 227 11.17 0.44 -27.25
CA PRO A 227 12.44 -0.25 -27.36
C PRO A 227 13.55 0.74 -27.03
N SER A 228 14.46 0.37 -26.12
CA SER A 228 15.66 1.13 -25.82
C SER A 228 16.44 1.35 -27.12
N ARG A 229 16.23 2.47 -27.78
CA ARG A 229 16.99 2.84 -28.97
C ARG A 229 18.37 3.27 -28.50
N GLY A 230 19.34 2.35 -28.58
CA GLY A 230 20.78 2.65 -28.52
C GLY A 230 21.26 3.24 -27.19
N GLY A 231 22.18 2.55 -26.52
CA GLY A 231 22.71 2.99 -25.24
C GLY A 231 23.33 4.39 -25.28
N GLU A 232 22.88 5.22 -24.35
CA GLU A 232 23.77 6.04 -23.51
C GLU A 232 23.42 5.71 -22.06
N PRO A 233 24.42 5.57 -21.18
CA PRO A 233 24.17 5.28 -19.77
C PRO A 233 23.51 6.50 -19.15
N VAL A 234 22.29 6.32 -18.62
CA VAL A 234 21.69 7.30 -17.71
C VAL A 234 22.54 7.27 -16.44
N SER A 235 23.45 8.23 -16.33
CA SER A 235 24.21 8.52 -15.13
C SER A 235 23.26 8.86 -13.98
N GLY A 236 23.69 8.50 -12.78
CA GLY A 236 22.83 8.37 -11.61
C GLY A 236 22.21 9.66 -11.06
N ASN A 237 21.28 9.43 -10.14
CA ASN A 237 20.73 10.37 -9.16
C ASN A 237 20.10 11.65 -9.74
N ALA A 238 18.82 11.55 -10.10
CA ALA A 238 17.92 12.69 -9.91
C ALA A 238 17.37 12.63 -8.49
N GLU A 239 17.96 13.41 -7.58
CA GLU A 239 17.35 13.74 -6.30
C GLU A 239 15.91 14.26 -6.52
N PRO A 240 14.97 13.97 -5.62
CA PRO A 240 13.67 14.61 -5.66
C PRO A 240 13.87 16.11 -5.42
N ARG A 241 13.53 16.94 -6.41
CA ARG A 241 13.47 18.39 -6.25
C ARG A 241 12.51 18.71 -5.10
N LEU A 242 13.08 19.10 -3.96
CA LEU A 242 12.37 19.76 -2.89
C LEU A 242 11.63 20.97 -3.49
N GLY A 243 10.34 21.08 -3.19
CA GLY A 243 9.59 22.31 -3.43
C GLY A 243 10.24 23.48 -2.66
N PRO A 244 9.89 24.72 -3.01
CA PRO A 244 10.48 25.90 -2.38
C PRO A 244 10.28 25.86 -0.86
N THR A 245 11.38 26.03 -0.14
CA THR A 245 11.40 26.25 1.30
C THR A 245 10.81 27.62 1.63
N ALA A 246 10.26 27.76 2.84
CA ALA A 246 9.59 28.97 3.33
C ALA A 246 10.52 30.18 3.58
N GLU A 247 11.66 30.29 2.91
CA GLU A 247 12.65 31.35 3.11
C GLU A 247 12.64 32.45 2.03
N ASP A 248 11.81 32.34 0.99
CA ASP A 248 11.70 33.37 -0.07
C ASP A 248 10.64 34.47 0.22
N ALA A 249 10.23 34.64 1.47
CA ALA A 249 9.39 35.77 1.86
C ALA A 249 10.23 37.05 1.99
N LYS A 250 10.27 37.86 0.92
CA LYS A 250 10.74 39.26 0.97
C LYS A 250 10.06 40.02 2.12
N PRO A 251 10.79 40.81 2.93
CA PRO A 251 10.18 41.64 3.96
C PRO A 251 9.44 42.82 3.30
N GLY A 252 8.11 42.75 3.34
CA GLY A 252 7.22 43.85 3.01
C GLY A 252 7.25 44.90 4.11
N LEU A 253 7.54 46.13 3.70
CA LEU A 253 7.57 47.35 4.49
C LEU A 253 6.29 47.58 5.32
N GLY A 254 6.48 47.70 6.63
CA GLY A 254 5.90 48.71 7.52
C GLY A 254 4.38 48.97 7.50
N VAL A 255 3.70 48.50 8.55
CA VAL A 255 2.46 49.13 9.05
C VAL A 255 2.69 49.57 10.51
N PRO A 256 2.29 50.80 10.92
CA PRO A 256 2.69 51.38 12.20
C PRO A 256 1.94 50.76 13.39
N ARG A 257 2.66 50.54 14.50
CA ARG A 257 2.09 50.26 15.82
C ARG A 257 1.45 51.52 16.40
N GLU A 258 0.12 51.56 16.47
CA GLU A 258 -0.56 52.51 17.35
C GLU A 258 -0.49 52.06 18.81
N ARG A 259 -0.09 53.02 19.65
CA ARG A 259 0.07 52.92 21.09
C ARG A 259 -1.29 52.79 21.76
N ILE A 260 -1.49 51.69 22.49
CA ILE A 260 -2.43 51.66 23.60
C ILE A 260 -1.83 52.53 24.72
N ARG A 261 -2.33 53.76 24.87
CA ARG A 261 -2.19 54.53 26.10
C ARG A 261 -3.35 54.16 27.01
N GLY A 262 -3.03 53.50 28.11
CA GLY A 262 -3.90 53.50 29.28
C GLY A 262 -4.03 54.91 29.84
N ARG A 263 -5.24 55.24 30.30
CA ARG A 263 -5.47 56.19 31.38
C ARG A 263 -6.55 55.61 32.30
N ALA A 264 -6.28 55.81 33.57
CA ALA A 264 -7.11 55.56 34.74
C ALA A 264 -8.51 56.19 34.62
#